data_AF-A0AAD3UDV8-F1
#
_entry.id   AF-A0AAD3UDV8-F1
#
_cell.length_a   1.000
_cell.length_b   1.000
_cell.length_c   1.000
_cell.angle_alpha   90.00
_cell.angle_beta   90.00
_cell.angle_gamma   90.00
#
_symmetry.space_group_name_H-M   'P 1'
#
loop_
_entity.id
_entity.type
_entity.pdbx_description
1 polymer ?
#
loop_
_entity_poly.entity_id
_entity_poly.type
_entity_poly.pdbx_seq_one_letter_code
_entity_poly.pdbx_strand_id
1 'polypeptide(L)'
;MTDQSITRRNIGVLTAAQALGGASAPIVMSLGGLVGQQLAKNSAWITLPVSLFGLGLAIGTLPAAFIMRHHGRRNGYVVGVGFGVASGLIAALGIMLASFWIFCAGTFLAGFYGAYVQSYRFAAADTAEDALKAKAISWVMVGGLAGAIIGP
;
A
#
# COMPACT_ATOMS: atom_id res chain seq x y z
N MET A 1 -16.25 -30.29 -0.27
CA MET A 1 -16.88 -29.75 -1.51
C MET A 1 -17.25 -28.27 -1.39
N THR A 2 -17.38 -27.71 -0.19
CA THR A 2 -17.34 -26.26 0.06
C THR A 2 -15.90 -25.75 -0.06
N ASP A 3 -15.58 -24.94 -1.09
CA ASP A 3 -14.99 -23.60 -0.91
C ASP A 3 -14.47 -22.92 -2.20
N GLN A 4 -14.54 -23.54 -3.39
CA GLN A 4 -14.02 -22.89 -4.61
C GLN A 4 -14.64 -21.52 -4.92
N SER A 5 -15.93 -21.31 -4.59
CA SER A 5 -16.59 -20.02 -4.77
C SER A 5 -16.08 -18.95 -3.81
N ILE A 6 -15.80 -19.32 -2.56
CA ILE A 6 -15.26 -18.43 -1.53
C ILE A 6 -13.79 -18.09 -1.85
N THR A 7 -12.99 -19.07 -2.30
CA THR A 7 -11.62 -18.83 -2.76
C THR A 7 -11.59 -17.86 -3.95
N ARG A 8 -12.45 -18.04 -4.96
CA ARG A 8 -12.56 -17.09 -6.09
C ARG A 8 -12.98 -15.70 -5.65
N ARG A 9 -13.93 -15.59 -4.73
CA ARG A 9 -14.38 -14.30 -4.17
C ARG A 9 -13.25 -13.60 -3.41
N ASN A 10 -12.52 -14.34 -2.57
CA ASN A 10 -11.40 -13.81 -1.81
C ASN A 10 -10.26 -13.35 -2.72
N ILE A 11 -9.93 -14.11 -3.77
CA ILE A 11 -8.95 -13.70 -4.79
C ILE A 11 -9.40 -12.41 -5.47
N GLY A 12 -10.68 -12.29 -5.84
CA GLY A 12 -11.22 -11.06 -6.44
C GLY A 12 -11.10 -9.84 -5.53
N VAL A 13 -11.49 -9.98 -4.25
CA VAL A 13 -11.39 -8.90 -3.26
C VAL A 13 -9.93 -8.52 -3.00
N LEU A 14 -9.03 -9.49 -2.88
CA LEU A 14 -7.59 -9.24 -2.70
C LEU A 14 -6.96 -8.57 -3.93
N THR A 15 -7.42 -8.93 -5.13
CA THR A 15 -6.96 -8.31 -6.39
C THR A 15 -7.40 -6.85 -6.47
N ALA A 16 -8.66 -6.55 -6.13
CA ALA A 16 -9.16 -5.17 -6.07
C ALA A 16 -8.44 -4.35 -4.98
N ALA A 17 -8.22 -4.94 -3.80
CA ALA A 17 -7.48 -4.30 -2.71
C ALA A 17 -6.00 -4.04 -3.09
N GLN A 18 -5.37 -4.95 -3.84
CA GLN A 18 -4.02 -4.75 -4.35
C GLN A 18 -3.97 -3.72 -5.49
N ALA A 19 -5.00 -3.63 -6.32
CA ALA A 19 -5.09 -2.58 -7.33
C ALA A 19 -5.19 -1.19 -6.69
N LEU A 20 -6.12 -1.03 -5.75
CA LEU A 20 -6.30 0.24 -5.01
C LEU A 20 -5.08 0.58 -4.15
N GLY A 21 -4.57 -0.41 -3.41
CA GLY A 21 -3.39 -0.22 -2.57
C GLY A 21 -2.12 0.02 -3.37
N GLY A 22 -1.98 -0.65 -4.52
CA GLY A 22 -0.84 -0.52 -5.42
C GLY A 22 -0.77 0.83 -6.12
N ALA A 23 -1.90 1.53 -6.29
CA ALA A 23 -1.95 2.90 -6.82
C ALA A 23 -1.31 3.93 -5.88
N SER A 24 -1.27 3.65 -4.56
CA SER A 24 -0.75 4.61 -3.57
C SER A 24 0.74 4.95 -3.76
N ALA A 25 1.57 3.97 -4.12
CA ALA A 25 3.00 4.18 -4.36
C ALA A 25 3.30 5.14 -5.55
N PRO A 26 2.73 4.95 -6.75
CA PRO A 26 2.91 5.87 -7.86
C PRO A 26 2.30 7.25 -7.59
N ILE A 27 1.14 7.35 -6.92
CA ILE A 27 0.58 8.63 -6.49
C ILE A 27 1.56 9.38 -5.59
N VAL A 28 2.14 8.71 -4.59
CA VAL A 28 3.13 9.31 -3.69
C VAL A 28 4.44 9.66 -4.41
N MET A 29 4.87 8.89 -5.40
CA MET A 29 6.04 9.22 -6.23
C MET A 29 5.78 10.48 -7.08
N SER A 30 4.64 10.55 -7.77
CA SER A 30 4.26 11.69 -8.61
C SER A 30 4.03 12.96 -7.78
N LEU A 31 3.18 12.89 -6.75
CA LEU A 31 2.88 14.02 -5.87
C LEU A 31 4.06 14.38 -4.98
N GLY A 32 4.84 13.39 -4.52
CA GLY A 32 5.99 13.62 -3.65
C GLY A 32 7.05 14.50 -4.29
N GLY A 33 7.32 14.32 -5.58
CA GLY A 33 8.22 15.19 -6.34
C GLY A 33 7.66 16.60 -6.56
N LEU A 34 6.38 16.71 -6.92
CA LEU A 34 5.71 18.01 -7.17
C LEU A 34 5.53 18.83 -5.89
N VAL A 35 4.97 18.23 -4.85
CA VAL A 35 4.80 18.85 -3.53
C VAL A 35 6.18 19.11 -2.91
N GLY A 36 7.15 18.20 -3.07
CA GLY A 36 8.53 18.41 -2.68
C GLY A 36 9.13 19.66 -3.32
N GLN A 37 8.93 19.88 -4.63
CA GLN A 37 9.37 21.10 -5.30
C GLN A 37 8.62 22.37 -4.87
N GLN A 38 7.32 22.28 -4.63
CA GLN A 38 6.49 23.44 -4.26
C GLN A 38 6.69 23.89 -2.80
N LEU A 39 6.93 22.96 -1.88
CA LEU A 39 7.01 23.22 -0.43
C LEU A 39 8.45 23.28 0.10
N ALA A 40 9.41 22.60 -0.53
CA ALA A 40 10.78 22.61 -0.01
C ALA A 40 11.48 23.93 -0.37
N LYS A 41 11.84 24.70 0.66
CA LYS A 41 12.73 25.87 0.54
C LYS A 41 14.12 25.52 -0.02
N ASN A 42 14.53 24.25 0.01
CA ASN A 42 15.86 23.82 -0.33
C ASN A 42 15.81 22.51 -1.14
N SER A 43 16.48 22.48 -2.31
CA SER A 43 16.40 21.40 -3.30
C SER A 43 16.79 20.02 -2.74
N ALA A 44 17.65 19.99 -1.71
CA ALA A 44 18.06 18.76 -1.03
C ALA A 44 16.92 17.99 -0.34
N TRP A 45 15.77 18.64 -0.08
CA TRP A 45 14.64 18.04 0.64
C TRP A 45 13.53 17.53 -0.30
N ILE A 46 13.65 17.74 -1.61
CA ILE A 46 12.61 17.37 -2.59
C ILE A 46 12.34 15.86 -2.60
N THR A 47 13.36 15.03 -2.37
CA THR A 47 13.25 13.57 -2.42
C THR A 47 12.93 12.91 -1.07
N LEU A 48 12.97 13.68 0.03
CA LEU A 48 12.70 13.16 1.37
C LEU A 48 11.33 12.48 1.51
N PRO A 49 10.21 12.99 0.95
CA PRO A 49 8.92 12.32 1.07
C PRO A 49 8.93 10.91 0.46
N VAL A 50 9.65 10.73 -0.65
CA VAL A 50 9.81 9.45 -1.35
C VAL A 50 10.73 8.52 -0.54
N SER A 51 11.82 9.04 0.02
CA SER A 51 12.70 8.27 0.91
C SER A 51 11.97 7.82 2.18
N LEU A 52 11.14 8.69 2.78
CA LEU A 52 10.32 8.35 3.94
C LEU A 52 9.27 7.29 3.60
N PHE A 53 8.67 7.34 2.41
CA PHE A 53 7.78 6.26 1.95
C PHE A 53 8.52 4.92 1.92
N GLY A 54 9.72 4.87 1.35
CA GLY A 54 10.56 3.67 1.34
C GLY A 54 10.95 3.19 2.75
N LEU A 55 11.30 4.12 3.65
CA LEU A 55 11.60 3.81 5.06
C LEU A 55 10.38 3.27 5.80
N GLY A 56 9.22 3.89 5.63
CA GLY A 56 7.96 3.45 6.22
C GLY A 56 7.55 2.07 5.73
N LEU A 57 7.79 1.78 4.44
CA LEU A 57 7.62 0.45 3.87
C LEU A 57 8.55 -0.56 4.53
N ALA A 58 9.85 -0.27 4.61
CA ALA A 58 10.83 -1.16 5.21
C ALA A 58 10.50 -1.45 6.68
N ILE A 59 10.22 -0.42 7.47
CA ILE A 59 9.86 -0.56 8.89
C ILE A 59 8.51 -1.25 9.05
N GLY A 60 7.57 -1.05 8.13
CA GLY A 60 6.22 -1.62 8.19
C GLY A 60 6.14 -3.11 7.85
N THR A 61 7.07 -3.63 7.05
CA THR A 61 7.05 -5.05 6.63
C THR A 61 7.11 -6.04 7.81
N LEU A 62 8.02 -5.82 8.75
CA LEU A 62 8.19 -6.69 9.93
C LEU A 62 6.97 -6.69 10.88
N PRO A 63 6.47 -5.55 11.38
CA PRO A 63 5.30 -5.49 12.24
C PRO A 63 4.02 -5.93 11.52
N ALA A 64 3.87 -5.64 10.23
CA ALA A 64 2.73 -6.13 9.45
C ALA A 64 2.71 -7.67 9.41
N ALA A 65 3.86 -8.30 9.13
CA ALA A 65 3.98 -9.75 9.16
C ALA A 65 3.70 -10.33 10.56
N PHE A 66 4.19 -9.68 11.61
CA PHE A 66 3.96 -10.11 13.00
C PHE A 66 2.49 -10.01 13.40
N ILE A 67 1.83 -8.89 13.12
CA ILE A 67 0.40 -8.66 13.40
C ILE A 67 -0.46 -9.68 12.63
N MET A 68 -0.17 -9.90 11.34
CA MET A 68 -0.90 -10.88 10.54
C MET A 68 -0.70 -12.32 11.04
N ARG A 69 0.50 -12.64 11.56
CA ARG A 69 0.79 -13.96 12.15
C ARG A 69 0.06 -14.17 13.47
N HIS A 70 -0.06 -13.14 14.31
CA HIS A 70 -0.59 -13.29 15.66
C HIS A 70 -2.10 -13.02 15.79
N HIS A 71 -2.62 -11.99 15.09
CA HIS A 71 -4.03 -11.56 15.15
C HIS A 71 -4.86 -12.04 13.95
N GLY A 72 -4.26 -12.78 13.03
CA GLY A 72 -4.90 -13.28 11.81
C GLY A 72 -4.98 -12.23 10.69
N ARG A 73 -5.00 -12.72 9.46
CA ARG A 73 -4.88 -11.90 8.24
C ARG A 73 -6.02 -10.90 8.04
N ARG A 74 -7.26 -11.26 8.40
CA ARG A 74 -8.42 -10.37 8.24
C ARG A 74 -8.27 -9.11 9.10
N ASN A 75 -7.95 -9.24 10.38
CA ASN A 75 -7.74 -8.09 11.27
C ASN A 75 -6.50 -7.29 10.86
N GLY A 76 -5.41 -7.96 10.45
CA GLY A 76 -4.23 -7.28 9.93
C GLY A 76 -4.54 -6.37 8.74
N TYR A 77 -5.38 -6.81 7.81
CA TYR A 77 -5.79 -5.98 6.66
C TYR A 77 -6.72 -4.83 7.03
N VAL A 78 -7.65 -5.02 7.97
CA VAL A 78 -8.52 -3.92 8.44
C VAL A 78 -7.68 -2.83 9.10
N VAL A 79 -6.70 -3.20 9.93
CA VAL A 79 -5.75 -2.26 10.54
C VAL A 79 -4.93 -1.55 9.46
N GLY A 80 -4.43 -2.30 8.47
CA GLY A 80 -3.70 -1.73 7.33
C GLY A 80 -4.53 -0.70 6.56
N VAL A 81 -5.80 -0.98 6.25
CA VAL A 81 -6.70 -0.02 5.60
C VAL A 81 -6.90 1.23 6.46
N GLY A 82 -7.01 1.08 7.78
CA GLY A 82 -7.03 2.21 8.71
C GLY A 82 -5.81 3.12 8.58
N PHE A 83 -4.61 2.52 8.52
CA PHE A 83 -3.37 3.27 8.25
C PHE A 83 -3.37 3.93 6.86
N GLY A 84 -3.90 3.27 5.84
CA GLY A 84 -4.03 3.83 4.49
C GLY A 84 -4.92 5.07 4.46
N VAL A 85 -6.11 5.00 5.07
CA VAL A 85 -7.04 6.15 5.17
C VAL A 85 -6.39 7.29 5.96
N ALA A 86 -5.78 6.99 7.11
CA ALA A 86 -5.08 7.99 7.91
C ALA A 86 -3.94 8.66 7.14
N SER A 87 -3.15 7.88 6.38
CA SER A 87 -2.06 8.43 5.55
C SER A 87 -2.57 9.38 4.47
N GLY A 88 -3.68 9.04 3.80
CA GLY A 88 -4.29 9.88 2.77
C GLY A 88 -4.81 11.20 3.34
N LEU A 89 -5.48 11.13 4.50
CA LEU A 89 -5.97 12.32 5.20
C LEU A 89 -4.82 13.22 5.68
N ILE A 90 -3.77 12.64 6.27
CA ILE A 90 -2.60 13.38 6.73
C ILE A 90 -1.84 14.00 5.56
N ALA A 91 -1.66 13.26 4.46
CA ALA A 91 -1.03 13.79 3.25
C ALA A 91 -1.84 14.95 2.64
N ALA A 92 -3.17 14.81 2.54
CA ALA A 92 -4.05 15.88 2.07
C ALA A 92 -4.00 17.12 2.98
N LEU A 93 -4.05 16.93 4.30
CA LEU A 93 -3.90 18.02 5.27
C LEU A 93 -2.52 18.70 5.16
N GLY A 94 -1.45 17.94 4.95
CA GLY A 94 -0.11 18.48 4.75
C GLY A 94 -0.01 19.39 3.53
N ILE A 95 -0.66 19.00 2.42
CA ILE A 95 -0.76 19.81 1.21
C ILE A 95 -1.60 21.08 1.48
N MET A 96 -2.78 20.94 2.11
CA MET A 96 -3.66 22.08 2.40
C MET A 96 -3.02 23.12 3.33
N LEU A 97 -2.25 22.66 4.33
CA LEU A 97 -1.53 23.51 5.27
C LEU A 97 -0.18 24.00 4.73
N ALA A 98 0.18 23.64 3.50
CA ALA A 98 1.50 23.89 2.91
C ALA A 98 2.66 23.49 3.85
N SER A 99 2.49 22.40 4.61
CA SER A 99 3.46 21.93 5.60
C SER A 99 4.18 20.67 5.14
N PHE A 100 5.46 20.85 4.82
CA PHE A 100 6.34 19.79 4.32
C PHE A 100 6.44 18.60 5.29
N TRP A 101 6.54 18.86 6.59
CA TRP A 101 6.70 17.84 7.61
C TRP A 101 5.45 16.97 7.79
N ILE A 102 4.26 17.56 7.70
CA ILE A 102 2.99 16.83 7.79
C ILE A 102 2.83 15.93 6.56
N PHE A 103 3.18 16.45 5.38
CA PHE A 103 3.20 15.65 4.16
C PHE A 103 4.18 14.47 4.25
N CYS A 104 5.40 14.69 4.77
CA CYS A 104 6.38 13.63 5.03
C CYS A 104 5.88 12.57 6.02
N ALA A 105 5.17 12.97 7.08
CA ALA A 105 4.55 12.02 8.00
C ALA A 105 3.47 11.17 7.29
N GLY A 106 2.67 11.80 6.42
CA GLY A 106 1.68 11.13 5.58
C GLY A 106 2.32 10.12 4.63
N THR A 107 3.40 10.48 3.92
CA THR A 107 4.09 9.55 3.00
C THR A 107 4.78 8.41 3.73
N PHE A 108 5.32 8.64 4.93
CA PHE A 108 5.85 7.58 5.79
C PHE A 108 4.75 6.57 6.18
N LEU A 109 3.58 7.05 6.61
CA LEU A 109 2.42 6.21 6.92
C LEU A 109 1.90 5.47 5.68
N ALA A 110 1.92 6.10 4.51
CA ALA A 110 1.55 5.46 3.25
C ALA A 110 2.52 4.32 2.90
N GLY A 111 3.81 4.48 3.19
CA GLY A 111 4.81 3.41 3.07
C GLY A 111 4.47 2.23 3.98
N PHE A 112 4.10 2.51 5.23
CA PHE A 112 3.65 1.49 6.18
C PHE A 112 2.43 0.72 5.67
N TYR A 113 1.44 1.41 5.10
CA TYR A 113 0.31 0.78 4.42
C TYR A 113 0.74 -0.08 3.22
N GLY A 114 1.70 0.39 2.43
CA GLY A 114 2.29 -0.34 1.30
C GLY A 114 2.84 -1.71 1.71
N ALA A 115 3.34 -1.87 2.94
CA ALA A 115 3.83 -3.15 3.44
C ALA A 115 2.71 -4.20 3.60
N TYR A 116 1.53 -3.75 4.05
CA TYR A 116 0.33 -4.60 4.12
C TYR A 116 -0.16 -4.94 2.72
N VAL A 117 -0.11 -3.99 1.78
CA VAL A 117 -0.49 -4.22 0.38
C VAL A 117 0.41 -5.27 -0.26
N GLN A 118 1.72 -5.20 -0.03
CA GLN A 118 2.69 -6.17 -0.55
C GLN A 118 2.43 -7.59 -0.02
N SER A 119 1.80 -7.71 1.15
CA SER A 119 1.44 -9.00 1.73
C SER A 119 0.22 -9.66 1.07
N TYR A 120 -0.60 -8.93 0.31
CA TYR A 120 -1.74 -9.50 -0.42
C TYR A 120 -1.33 -10.58 -1.42
N ARG A 121 -0.18 -10.42 -2.10
CA ARG A 121 0.33 -11.41 -3.07
C ARG A 121 0.65 -12.76 -2.42
N PHE A 122 1.22 -12.73 -1.22
CA PHE A 122 1.54 -13.93 -0.46
C PHE A 122 0.28 -14.54 0.14
N ALA A 123 -0.66 -13.68 0.53
CA ALA A 123 -1.91 -14.15 1.04
C ALA A 123 -2.75 -14.87 -0.02
N ALA A 124 -2.89 -14.27 -1.20
CA ALA A 124 -3.59 -14.91 -2.32
C ALA A 124 -2.97 -16.27 -2.67
N ALA A 125 -1.64 -16.40 -2.60
CA ALA A 125 -0.93 -17.66 -2.80
C ALA A 125 -1.31 -18.73 -1.76
N ASP A 126 -1.37 -18.41 -0.47
CA ASP A 126 -1.72 -19.40 0.57
C ASP A 126 -3.16 -19.91 0.47
N THR A 127 -4.09 -19.12 -0.07
CA THR A 127 -5.50 -19.52 -0.24
C THR A 127 -5.78 -20.32 -1.51
N ALA A 128 -4.83 -20.41 -2.45
CA ALA A 128 -5.00 -21.12 -3.71
C ALA A 128 -4.40 -22.54 -3.63
N GLU A 129 -5.11 -23.52 -4.21
CA GLU A 129 -4.62 -24.89 -4.41
C GLU A 129 -3.33 -24.87 -5.25
N ASP A 130 -2.38 -25.79 -5.03
CA ASP A 130 -1.02 -25.70 -5.59
C ASP A 130 -0.97 -25.54 -7.13
N ALA A 131 -1.95 -26.08 -7.85
CA ALA A 131 -2.09 -25.92 -9.31
C ALA A 131 -2.55 -24.52 -9.77
N LEU A 132 -3.18 -23.73 -8.89
CA LEU A 132 -3.74 -22.40 -9.19
C LEU A 132 -2.97 -21.25 -8.53
N LYS A 133 -2.01 -21.53 -7.64
CA LYS A 133 -1.17 -20.53 -6.96
C LYS A 133 -0.50 -19.55 -7.92
N ALA A 134 0.19 -20.05 -8.94
CA ALA A 134 0.87 -19.21 -9.92
C ALA A 134 -0.10 -18.28 -10.67
N LYS A 135 -1.30 -18.77 -10.98
CA LYS A 135 -2.35 -18.01 -11.68
C LYS A 135 -2.98 -16.94 -10.77
N ALA A 136 -3.20 -17.25 -9.49
CA ALA A 136 -3.71 -16.31 -8.50
C ALA A 136 -2.73 -15.16 -8.22
N ILE A 137 -1.43 -15.47 -8.10
CA ILE A 137 -0.38 -14.44 -7.95
C ILE A 137 -0.35 -13.53 -9.17
N SER A 138 -0.40 -14.10 -10.37
CA SER A 138 -0.39 -13.33 -11.63
C SER A 138 -1.58 -12.36 -11.72
N TRP A 139 -2.80 -12.81 -11.40
CA TRP A 139 -3.98 -11.94 -11.38
C TRP A 139 -3.86 -10.77 -10.40
N VAL A 140 -3.33 -11.04 -9.22
CA VAL A 140 -3.12 -10.04 -8.17
C VAL A 140 -2.06 -9.01 -8.57
N MET A 141 -0.99 -9.43 -9.26
CA MET A 141 0.01 -8.52 -9.81
C MET A 141 -0.53 -7.68 -10.97
N VAL A 142 -1.37 -8.24 -11.85
CA VAL A 142 -2.07 -7.49 -12.91
C VAL A 142 -2.98 -6.41 -12.32
N GLY A 143 -3.67 -6.70 -11.21
CA GLY A 143 -4.43 -5.70 -10.46
C GLY A 143 -3.56 -4.54 -9.98
N GLY A 144 -2.39 -4.85 -9.40
CA GLY A 144 -1.41 -3.83 -9.00
C GLY A 144 -0.91 -2.98 -10.18
N LEU A 145 -0.73 -3.58 -11.35
CA LEU A 145 -0.35 -2.88 -12.58
C LEU A 145 -1.44 -1.90 -13.04
N ALA A 146 -2.71 -2.29 -12.98
CA ALA A 146 -3.84 -1.41 -13.28
C ALA A 146 -3.91 -0.24 -12.28
N GLY A 147 -3.65 -0.50 -10.99
CA GLY A 147 -3.50 0.54 -9.97
C GLY A 147 -2.39 1.53 -10.30
N ALA A 148 -1.26 1.05 -10.82
CA ALA A 148 -0.15 1.89 -11.23
C ALA A 148 -0.42 2.73 -12.48
N ILE A 149 -1.38 2.35 -13.33
CA ILE A 149 -1.81 3.13 -14.50
C ILE A 149 -2.86 4.19 -14.11
N ILE A 150 -3.70 3.90 -13.12
CA ILE A 150 -4.73 4.84 -12.62
C ILE A 150 -4.12 5.88 -11.65
N GLY A 151 -3.02 5.53 -10.98
CA GLY A 151 -2.35 6.39 -10.01
C GLY A 151 -1.73 7.71 -10.53
N PRO A 152 -1.07 7.78 -11.71
CA PRO A 152 -0.45 9.01 -12.20
C PRO A 152 -1.45 10.09 -12.64
#